data_AF-A0AB73T1V4-F1
#
_entry.id   AF-A0AB73T1V4-F1
#
_cell.length_a   1.000
_cell.length_b   1.000
_cell.length_c   1.000
_cell.angle_alpha   90.00
_cell.angle_beta   90.00
_cell.angle_gamma   90.00
#
_symmetry.space_group_name_H-M   'P 1'
#
loop_
_entity.id
_entity.type
_entity.pdbx_description
1 polymer ?
#
loop_
_entity_poly.entity_id
_entity_poly.type
_entity_poly.pdbx_seq_one_letter_code
_entity_poly.pdbx_strand_id
1 'polypeptide(L)'
;MKYKCDLIQDLMPLCTDDSASEGSKKAVFEHMAECKTCSEYYQKLMQNVEMETDQDDVKTSEYAAIARKIRRRKLKYRTLLAVLTCSAFLLLGNYAMGYHFTAGAAARNSGKLNPSSKVLGTLDWGNIKFFFYEGDCNYDTIAADRHWNGWRSDDNYFAWPKYPADKGKLTVTSPLYFWDYDRGILLFPLLSEDPDITRVTITAFGLSKSTDIDTGELAVLAFENGDASLSQDAVGYAYDQYGAIKYELSYDKSMGRWVWE
;
A
#
# COMPACT_ATOMS: atom_id res chain seq x y z
N MET A 1 -85.83 10.40 21.55
CA MET A 1 -85.11 10.07 20.30
C MET A 1 -85.60 10.93 19.13
N LYS A 2 -84.73 11.81 18.59
CA LYS A 2 -85.07 12.80 17.55
C LYS A 2 -84.91 12.30 16.10
N TYR A 3 -84.10 11.25 15.89
CA TYR A 3 -83.75 10.69 14.58
C TYR A 3 -83.93 9.17 14.55
N LYS A 4 -84.23 8.59 13.38
CA LYS A 4 -84.42 7.14 13.19
C LYS A 4 -83.09 6.39 13.25
N CYS A 5 -83.11 5.15 13.74
CA CYS A 5 -81.91 4.32 13.89
C CYS A 5 -81.14 4.13 12.58
N ASP A 6 -81.84 3.87 11.47
CA ASP A 6 -81.20 3.63 10.16
C ASP A 6 -80.34 4.82 9.71
N LEU A 7 -80.89 6.04 9.83
CA LEU A 7 -80.16 7.28 9.53
C LEU A 7 -78.92 7.45 10.43
N ILE A 8 -79.04 7.07 11.70
CA ILE A 8 -77.95 7.18 12.66
C ILE A 8 -76.87 6.14 12.36
N GLN A 9 -77.26 4.91 12.01
CA GLN A 9 -76.33 3.84 11.60
C GLN A 9 -75.59 4.17 10.31
N ASP A 10 -76.24 4.80 9.32
CA ASP A 10 -75.59 5.26 8.09
C ASP A 10 -74.52 6.34 8.36
N LEU A 11 -74.74 7.17 9.40
CA LEU A 11 -73.80 8.22 9.79
C LEU A 11 -72.67 7.71 10.70
N MET A 12 -72.81 6.54 11.32
CA MET A 12 -71.82 6.02 12.27
C MET A 12 -70.43 5.79 11.66
N PRO A 13 -70.26 5.13 10.48
CA PRO A 13 -68.95 4.97 9.86
C PRO A 13 -68.26 6.30 9.57
N LEU A 14 -69.03 7.31 9.15
CA LEU A 14 -68.48 8.65 8.93
C LEU A 14 -68.00 9.31 10.23
N CYS A 15 -68.61 8.94 11.36
CA CYS A 15 -68.20 9.38 12.69
C CYS A 15 -67.01 8.58 13.24
N THR A 16 -66.82 7.30 12.83
CA THR A 16 -65.60 6.53 13.19
C THR A 16 -64.38 7.05 12.43
N ASP A 17 -64.57 7.46 11.17
CA ASP A 17 -63.51 7.95 10.29
C ASP A 17 -63.26 9.47 10.41
N ASP A 18 -63.88 10.12 11.42
CA ASP A 18 -63.83 11.56 11.71
C ASP A 18 -64.21 12.52 10.56
N SER A 19 -64.84 11.99 9.51
CA SER A 19 -65.28 12.73 8.31
C SER A 19 -66.64 13.43 8.46
N ALA A 20 -67.39 13.09 9.51
CA ALA A 20 -68.70 13.67 9.79
C ALA A 20 -68.59 15.09 10.37
N SER A 21 -69.57 15.95 10.07
CA SER A 21 -69.66 17.28 10.69
C SER A 21 -70.02 17.20 12.18
N GLU A 22 -69.63 18.20 12.97
CA GLU A 22 -69.92 18.27 14.41
C GLU A 22 -71.42 18.14 14.74
N GLY A 23 -72.28 18.69 13.88
CA GLY A 23 -73.73 18.54 14.02
C GLY A 23 -74.21 17.09 13.85
N SER A 24 -73.57 16.33 12.95
CA SER A 24 -73.89 14.92 12.70
C SER A 24 -73.36 14.04 13.84
N LYS A 25 -72.15 14.30 14.32
CA LYS A 25 -71.57 13.61 15.50
C LYS A 25 -72.47 13.79 16.73
N LYS A 26 -72.90 15.02 17.01
CA LYS A 26 -73.80 15.31 18.12
C LYS A 26 -75.11 14.54 18.02
N ALA A 27 -75.71 14.46 16.82
CA ALA A 27 -76.94 13.70 16.60
C ALA A 27 -76.76 12.18 16.83
N VAL A 28 -75.62 11.62 16.42
CA VAL A 28 -75.28 10.20 16.64
C VAL A 28 -75.07 9.91 18.13
N PHE A 29 -74.31 10.74 18.85
CA PHE A 29 -74.05 10.54 20.28
C PHE A 29 -75.29 10.73 21.15
N GLU A 30 -76.11 11.75 20.88
CA GLU A 30 -77.40 11.96 21.57
C GLU A 30 -78.34 10.77 21.37
N HIS A 31 -78.35 10.17 20.16
CA HIS A 31 -79.17 9.00 19.88
C HIS A 31 -78.66 7.74 20.59
N MET A 32 -77.35 7.51 20.62
CA MET A 32 -76.75 6.37 21.31
C MET A 32 -76.98 6.41 22.82
N ALA A 33 -77.09 7.59 23.43
CA ALA A 33 -77.43 7.74 24.85
C ALA A 33 -78.82 7.20 25.20
N GLU A 34 -79.74 7.19 24.23
CA GLU A 34 -81.12 6.73 24.40
C GLU A 34 -81.40 5.37 23.73
N CYS A 35 -80.46 4.85 22.93
CA CYS A 35 -80.66 3.65 22.11
C CYS A 35 -79.52 2.63 22.23
N LYS A 36 -79.78 1.54 22.94
CA LYS A 36 -78.81 0.47 23.21
C LYS A 36 -78.34 -0.27 21.94
N THR A 37 -79.24 -0.52 20.99
CA THR A 37 -78.90 -1.25 19.75
C THR A 37 -77.93 -0.47 18.87
N CYS A 38 -78.12 0.84 18.76
CA CYS A 38 -77.19 1.74 18.06
C CYS A 38 -75.86 1.86 18.79
N SER A 39 -75.85 1.83 20.13
CA SER A 39 -74.62 1.82 20.92
C SER A 39 -73.77 0.56 20.70
N GLU A 40 -74.38 -0.62 20.71
CA GLU A 40 -73.69 -1.89 20.46
C GLU A 40 -73.15 -2.00 19.03
N TYR A 41 -73.89 -1.47 18.04
CA TYR A 41 -73.44 -1.44 16.65
C TYR A 41 -72.22 -0.53 16.46
N TYR A 42 -72.22 0.65 17.07
CA TYR A 42 -71.09 1.58 17.03
C TYR A 42 -69.82 0.99 17.67
N GLN A 43 -69.95 0.26 18.78
CA GLN A 43 -68.82 -0.42 19.42
C GLN A 43 -68.17 -1.48 18.51
N LYS A 44 -68.98 -2.25 17.77
CA LYS A 44 -68.48 -3.23 16.80
C LYS A 44 -67.76 -2.55 15.62
N LEU A 45 -68.26 -1.41 15.16
CA LEU A 45 -67.60 -0.62 14.12
C LEU A 45 -66.22 -0.13 14.60
N MET A 46 -66.13 0.42 15.82
CA MET A 46 -64.87 0.89 16.40
C MET A 46 -63.83 -0.23 16.53
N GLN A 47 -64.23 -1.44 16.94
CA GLN A 47 -63.32 -2.59 17.03
C GLN A 47 -62.71 -3.00 15.68
N ASN A 48 -63.48 -2.90 14.59
CA ASN A 48 -62.97 -3.22 13.25
C ASN A 48 -61.97 -2.17 12.77
N VAL A 49 -62.23 -0.89 13.06
CA VAL A 49 -61.32 0.22 12.73
C VAL A 49 -59.97 0.09 13.47
N GLU A 50 -60.00 -0.30 14.75
CA GLU A 50 -58.78 -0.59 15.53
C GLU A 50 -57.95 -1.75 14.93
N MET A 51 -58.60 -2.82 14.47
CA MET A 51 -57.89 -3.95 13.83
C MET A 51 -57.29 -3.59 12.47
N GLU A 52 -57.96 -2.76 11.67
CA GLU A 52 -57.45 -2.30 10.37
C GLU A 52 -56.26 -1.34 10.54
N THR A 53 -56.33 -0.44 11.52
CA THR A 53 -55.23 0.48 11.86
C THR A 53 -54.00 -0.27 12.38
N ASP A 54 -54.17 -1.28 13.24
CA ASP A 54 -53.06 -2.13 13.70
C ASP A 54 -52.37 -2.87 12.52
N GLN A 55 -53.13 -3.37 11.55
CA GLN A 55 -52.56 -4.05 10.39
C GLN A 55 -51.79 -3.11 9.45
N ASP A 56 -52.29 -1.89 9.26
CA ASP A 56 -51.62 -0.89 8.43
C ASP A 56 -50.38 -0.30 9.09
N ASP A 57 -50.37 -0.14 10.42
CA ASP A 57 -49.17 0.23 11.19
C ASP A 57 -48.08 -0.85 11.10
N VAL A 58 -48.46 -2.13 11.17
CA VAL A 58 -47.53 -3.27 11.00
C VAL A 58 -46.94 -3.31 9.60
N LYS A 59 -47.76 -3.15 8.55
CA LYS A 59 -47.26 -3.09 7.16
C LYS A 59 -46.32 -1.90 6.96
N THR A 60 -46.68 -0.72 7.48
CA THR A 60 -45.88 0.50 7.38
C THR A 60 -44.52 0.33 8.08
N SER A 61 -44.50 -0.35 9.23
CA SER A 61 -43.28 -0.73 9.95
C SER A 61 -42.39 -1.70 9.16
N GLU A 62 -42.95 -2.73 8.51
CA GLU A 62 -42.20 -3.64 7.64
C GLU A 62 -41.61 -2.94 6.41
N TYR A 63 -42.39 -2.08 5.73
CA TYR A 63 -41.89 -1.27 4.62
C TYR A 63 -40.76 -0.35 5.08
N ALA A 64 -40.87 0.26 6.27
CA ALA A 64 -39.82 1.08 6.85
C ALA A 64 -38.54 0.26 7.16
N ALA A 65 -38.69 -0.98 7.64
CA ALA A 65 -37.58 -1.89 7.90
C ALA A 65 -36.87 -2.31 6.61
N ILE A 66 -37.62 -2.67 5.56
CA ILE A 66 -37.08 -2.99 4.23
C ILE A 66 -36.37 -1.76 3.64
N ALA A 67 -37.00 -0.58 3.69
CA ALA A 67 -36.40 0.66 3.22
C ALA A 67 -35.12 1.02 4.00
N ARG A 68 -35.05 0.75 5.31
CA ARG A 68 -33.85 0.93 6.14
C ARG A 68 -32.75 -0.06 5.73
N LYS A 69 -33.09 -1.32 5.42
CA LYS A 69 -32.15 -2.34 4.93
C LYS A 69 -31.57 -1.97 3.56
N ILE A 70 -32.42 -1.51 2.64
CA ILE A 70 -32.01 -1.02 1.31
C ILE A 70 -31.11 0.21 1.44
N ARG A 71 -31.48 1.20 2.28
CA ARG A 71 -30.65 2.39 2.54
C ARG A 71 -29.28 2.03 3.08
N ARG A 72 -29.21 1.12 4.07
CA ARG A 72 -27.94 0.62 4.61
C ARG A 72 -27.11 -0.10 3.54
N ARG A 73 -27.73 -0.92 2.70
CA ARG A 73 -27.03 -1.64 1.61
C ARG A 73 -26.49 -0.65 0.57
N LYS A 74 -27.29 0.35 0.18
CA LYS A 74 -26.85 1.44 -0.72
C LYS A 74 -25.71 2.25 -0.10
N LEU A 75 -25.77 2.57 1.21
CA LEU A 75 -24.68 3.26 1.90
C LEU A 75 -23.40 2.41 1.95
N LYS A 76 -23.51 1.09 2.20
CA LYS A 76 -22.37 0.15 2.13
C LYS A 76 -21.75 0.10 0.73
N TYR A 77 -22.56 0.03 -0.33
CA TYR A 77 -22.03 0.06 -1.69
C TYR A 77 -21.41 1.42 -2.04
N ARG A 78 -22.01 2.53 -1.62
CA ARG A 78 -21.45 3.88 -1.83
C ARG A 78 -20.11 4.06 -1.11
N THR A 79 -20.02 3.60 0.14
CA THR A 79 -18.77 3.65 0.91
C THR A 79 -17.71 2.74 0.30
N LEU A 80 -18.06 1.51 -0.09
CA LEU A 80 -17.15 0.61 -0.80
C LEU A 80 -16.64 1.23 -2.11
N LEU A 81 -17.54 1.78 -2.92
CA LEU A 81 -17.18 2.44 -4.19
C LEU A 81 -16.25 3.62 -3.93
N ALA A 82 -16.55 4.47 -2.94
CA ALA A 82 -15.70 5.60 -2.57
C ALA A 82 -14.29 5.14 -2.18
N VAL A 83 -14.18 4.11 -1.33
CA VAL A 83 -12.88 3.54 -0.93
C VAL A 83 -12.12 3.00 -2.13
N LEU A 84 -12.78 2.25 -3.02
CA LEU A 84 -12.16 1.74 -4.25
C LEU A 84 -11.65 2.88 -5.13
N THR A 85 -12.47 3.91 -5.35
CA THR A 85 -12.06 5.07 -6.15
C THR A 85 -10.89 5.82 -5.51
N CYS A 86 -10.91 6.08 -4.19
CA CYS A 86 -9.79 6.72 -3.51
C CYS A 86 -8.51 5.88 -3.61
N SER A 87 -8.60 4.56 -3.44
CA SER A 87 -7.44 3.67 -3.58
C SER A 87 -6.87 3.70 -5.00
N ALA A 88 -7.73 3.70 -6.03
CA ALA A 88 -7.30 3.83 -7.42
C ALA A 88 -6.63 5.18 -7.70
N PHE A 89 -7.20 6.28 -7.20
CA PHE A 89 -6.59 7.61 -7.33
C PHE A 89 -5.26 7.73 -6.60
N LEU A 90 -5.10 7.10 -5.42
CA LEU A 90 -3.81 7.04 -4.74
C LEU A 90 -2.77 6.29 -5.57
N LEU A 91 -3.13 5.11 -6.09
CA LEU A 91 -2.23 4.32 -6.95
C LEU A 91 -1.85 5.05 -8.24
N LEU A 92 -2.81 5.70 -8.90
CA LEU A 92 -2.57 6.50 -10.11
C LEU A 92 -1.77 7.77 -9.82
N GLY A 93 -2.07 8.46 -8.72
CA GLY A 93 -1.29 9.61 -8.27
C GLY A 93 0.14 9.23 -7.92
N ASN A 94 0.34 8.04 -7.35
CA ASN A 94 1.68 7.50 -7.11
C ASN A 94 2.44 7.25 -8.42
N TYR A 95 1.79 6.65 -9.41
CA TYR A 95 2.39 6.46 -10.74
C TYR A 95 2.75 7.80 -11.40
N ALA A 96 1.86 8.79 -11.33
CA ALA A 96 2.09 10.13 -11.88
C ALA A 96 3.18 10.91 -11.14
N MET A 97 3.36 10.69 -9.84
CA MET A 97 4.44 11.27 -9.02
C MET A 97 5.79 10.55 -9.19
N GLY A 98 5.87 9.50 -10.02
CA GLY A 98 7.12 8.80 -10.31
C GLY A 98 7.45 7.62 -9.38
N TYR A 99 6.50 7.15 -8.56
CA TYR A 99 6.74 5.96 -7.73
C TYR A 99 6.68 4.70 -8.57
N HIS A 100 7.82 4.04 -8.73
CA HIS A 100 7.92 2.80 -9.47
C HIS A 100 7.59 1.63 -8.55
N PHE A 101 6.54 0.87 -8.90
CA PHE A 101 6.00 -0.19 -8.04
C PHE A 101 7.02 -1.29 -7.68
N THR A 102 8.04 -1.49 -8.53
CA THR A 102 9.14 -2.43 -8.28
C THR A 102 10.47 -1.70 -8.22
N ALA A 103 11.38 -2.20 -7.38
CA ALA A 103 12.72 -1.65 -7.23
C ALA A 103 13.47 -1.57 -8.57
N GLY A 104 13.35 -2.59 -9.42
CA GLY A 104 14.00 -2.60 -10.73
C GLY A 104 13.41 -1.59 -11.72
N ALA A 105 12.10 -1.30 -11.62
CA ALA A 105 11.52 -0.20 -12.38
C ALA A 105 11.98 1.16 -11.84
N ALA A 106 12.16 1.29 -10.53
CA ALA A 106 12.71 2.50 -9.91
C ALA A 106 14.11 2.79 -10.45
N ALA A 107 15.00 1.82 -10.35
CA ALA A 107 16.38 1.98 -10.79
C ALA A 107 16.49 2.31 -12.30
N ARG A 108 15.74 1.59 -13.16
CA ARG A 108 15.72 1.85 -14.62
C ARG A 108 15.19 3.23 -15.00
N ASN A 109 14.20 3.73 -14.27
CA ASN A 109 13.52 4.97 -14.61
C ASN A 109 14.05 6.19 -13.83
N SER A 110 15.09 6.00 -13.01
CA SER A 110 15.80 7.09 -12.28
C SER A 110 16.27 8.23 -13.18
N GLY A 111 16.36 8.02 -14.50
CA GLY A 111 16.90 8.98 -15.45
C GLY A 111 18.42 9.16 -15.36
N LYS A 112 19.10 8.39 -14.49
CA LYS A 112 20.54 8.45 -14.29
C LYS A 112 21.32 7.43 -15.13
N LEU A 113 20.67 6.36 -15.56
CA LEU A 113 21.32 5.29 -16.33
C LEU A 113 21.39 5.64 -17.82
N ASN A 114 22.54 5.39 -18.43
CA ASN A 114 22.68 5.40 -19.88
C ASN A 114 21.90 4.22 -20.50
N PRO A 115 21.33 4.38 -21.70
CA PRO A 115 20.62 3.29 -22.39
C PRO A 115 21.48 2.04 -22.66
N SER A 116 22.80 2.20 -22.74
CA SER A 116 23.79 1.12 -22.90
C SER A 116 24.13 0.37 -21.61
N SER A 117 23.67 0.85 -20.44
CA SER A 117 24.06 0.29 -19.14
C SER A 117 23.54 -1.13 -18.97
N LYS A 118 24.45 -2.07 -18.66
CA LYS A 118 24.14 -3.48 -18.38
C LYS A 118 23.96 -3.68 -16.88
N VAL A 119 22.92 -4.38 -16.45
CA VAL A 119 22.79 -4.81 -15.05
C VAL A 119 23.83 -5.89 -14.75
N LEU A 120 24.68 -5.65 -13.75
CA LEU A 120 25.64 -6.63 -13.23
C LEU A 120 25.03 -7.50 -12.14
N GLY A 121 24.23 -6.90 -11.25
CA GLY A 121 23.62 -7.63 -10.14
C GLY A 121 22.84 -6.74 -9.19
N THR A 122 22.32 -7.34 -8.12
CA THR A 122 21.55 -6.63 -7.09
C THR A 122 21.89 -7.12 -5.70
N LEU A 123 21.74 -6.24 -4.71
CA LEU A 123 21.87 -6.59 -3.29
C LEU A 123 20.66 -6.06 -2.51
N ASP A 124 20.03 -6.93 -1.73
CA ASP A 124 18.95 -6.55 -0.81
C ASP A 124 19.49 -6.20 0.57
N TRP A 125 19.05 -5.07 1.13
CA TRP A 125 19.44 -4.60 2.46
C TRP A 125 18.28 -3.92 3.20
N GLY A 126 17.45 -4.75 3.85
CA GLY A 126 16.26 -4.27 4.56
C GLY A 126 15.26 -3.60 3.61
N ASN A 127 15.02 -2.30 3.79
CA ASN A 127 14.14 -1.53 2.91
C ASN A 127 14.86 -0.96 1.68
N ILE A 128 16.14 -1.27 1.49
CA ILE A 128 16.94 -0.73 0.40
C ILE A 128 17.34 -1.87 -0.52
N LYS A 129 17.28 -1.64 -1.83
CA LYS A 129 17.83 -2.56 -2.83
C LYS A 129 18.85 -1.81 -3.68
N PHE A 130 20.06 -2.32 -3.71
CA PHE A 130 21.13 -1.83 -4.57
C PHE A 130 21.09 -2.53 -5.92
N PHE A 131 21.31 -1.75 -6.98
CA PHE A 131 21.45 -2.23 -8.35
C PHE A 131 22.81 -1.79 -8.88
N PHE A 132 23.60 -2.75 -9.32
CA PHE A 132 24.92 -2.51 -9.88
C PHE A 132 24.85 -2.58 -11.39
N TYR A 133 25.44 -1.61 -12.06
CA TYR A 133 25.43 -1.46 -13.49
C TYR A 133 26.83 -1.27 -14.04
N GLU A 134 27.02 -1.76 -15.24
CA GLU A 134 28.17 -1.48 -16.07
C GLU A 134 27.74 -0.56 -17.21
N GLY A 135 28.21 0.69 -17.17
CA GLY A 135 28.09 1.63 -18.28
C GLY A 135 29.33 1.64 -19.18
N ASP A 136 29.31 2.50 -20.18
CA ASP A 136 30.42 2.63 -21.14
C ASP A 136 31.70 3.15 -20.48
N CYS A 137 31.58 4.18 -19.62
CA CYS A 137 32.70 4.85 -18.98
C CYS A 137 32.80 4.59 -17.47
N ASN A 138 31.71 4.16 -16.83
CA ASN A 138 31.59 4.04 -15.39
C ASN A 138 30.96 2.69 -15.00
N TYR A 139 31.22 2.26 -13.78
CA TYR A 139 30.33 1.37 -13.04
C TYR A 139 29.42 2.21 -12.16
N ASP A 140 28.13 1.92 -12.18
CA ASP A 140 27.14 2.71 -11.47
C ASP A 140 26.41 1.87 -10.44
N THR A 141 26.14 2.44 -9.27
CA THR A 141 25.22 1.85 -8.28
C THR A 141 24.04 2.77 -8.03
N ILE A 142 22.84 2.19 -8.06
CA ILE A 142 21.61 2.85 -7.63
C ILE A 142 21.07 2.17 -6.39
N ALA A 143 20.83 2.93 -5.32
CA ALA A 143 20.07 2.46 -4.18
C ALA A 143 18.59 2.86 -4.35
N ALA A 144 17.70 1.89 -4.27
CA ALA A 144 16.26 2.11 -4.31
C ALA A 144 15.64 1.85 -2.93
N ASP A 145 14.90 2.83 -2.41
CA ASP A 145 14.33 2.79 -1.07
C ASP A 145 12.83 2.44 -1.10
N ARG A 146 12.45 1.45 -0.29
CA ARG A 146 11.08 0.96 -0.18
C ARG A 146 10.25 1.90 0.68
N HIS A 147 9.22 2.46 0.07
CA HIS A 147 8.20 3.25 0.72
C HIS A 147 6.87 2.49 0.74
N TRP A 148 5.91 2.97 1.54
CA TRP A 148 4.57 2.36 1.62
C TRP A 148 3.85 2.34 0.26
N ASN A 149 4.20 3.26 -0.63
CA ASN A 149 3.57 3.49 -1.93
C ASN A 149 4.41 3.07 -3.14
N GLY A 150 5.55 2.38 -2.95
CA GLY A 150 6.42 1.93 -4.05
C GLY A 150 7.90 2.06 -3.72
N TRP A 151 8.74 2.03 -4.75
CA TRP A 151 10.18 2.22 -4.64
C TRP A 151 10.59 3.57 -5.27
N ARG A 152 11.61 4.21 -4.68
CA ARG A 152 12.20 5.49 -5.13
C ARG A 152 13.71 5.35 -5.30
N SER A 153 14.33 6.14 -6.15
CA SER A 153 15.79 6.12 -6.38
C SER A 153 16.41 7.50 -6.55
N ASP A 154 15.68 8.56 -6.20
CA ASP A 154 15.85 9.88 -6.82
C ASP A 154 17.18 10.57 -6.48
N ASP A 155 17.84 10.19 -5.38
CA ASP A 155 19.07 10.84 -4.90
C ASP A 155 20.26 9.90 -4.62
N ASN A 156 20.10 8.58 -4.78
CA ASN A 156 21.11 7.59 -4.39
C ASN A 156 21.77 6.92 -5.61
N TYR A 157 22.43 7.73 -6.43
CA TYR A 157 23.19 7.28 -7.60
C TYR A 157 24.68 7.55 -7.40
N PHE A 158 25.49 6.50 -7.53
CA PHE A 158 26.92 6.52 -7.34
C PHE A 158 27.59 6.08 -8.64
N ALA A 159 28.38 6.97 -9.26
CA ALA A 159 29.14 6.66 -10.47
C ALA A 159 30.61 6.48 -10.12
N TRP A 160 31.20 5.41 -10.63
CA TRP A 160 32.61 5.08 -10.41
C TRP A 160 33.33 4.91 -11.75
N PRO A 161 34.32 5.74 -12.08
CA PRO A 161 35.00 5.68 -13.37
C PRO A 161 35.69 4.33 -13.61
N LYS A 162 35.70 3.88 -14.86
CA LYS A 162 36.54 2.76 -15.30
C LYS A 162 37.95 3.26 -15.55
N TYR A 163 38.94 2.56 -15.01
CA TYR A 163 40.35 2.91 -15.17
C TYR A 163 41.04 1.91 -16.10
N PRO A 164 41.78 2.37 -17.13
CA PRO A 164 42.49 1.48 -18.05
C PRO A 164 43.50 0.54 -17.37
N ALA A 165 44.03 0.93 -16.21
CA ALA A 165 45.00 0.15 -15.43
C ALA A 165 44.41 -1.12 -14.79
N ASP A 166 43.08 -1.16 -14.62
CA ASP A 166 42.37 -2.26 -13.96
C ASP A 166 41.88 -3.32 -14.97
N LYS A 167 42.05 -3.05 -16.27
CA LYS A 167 41.63 -3.96 -17.35
C LYS A 167 42.33 -5.32 -17.24
N GLY A 168 41.56 -6.40 -17.33
CA GLY A 168 42.04 -7.77 -17.22
C GLY A 168 42.34 -8.24 -15.80
N LYS A 169 42.01 -7.44 -14.77
CA LYS A 169 42.27 -7.75 -13.35
C LYS A 169 40.97 -7.88 -12.56
N LEU A 170 41.12 -8.20 -11.28
CA LEU A 170 40.08 -8.00 -10.28
C LEU A 170 39.88 -6.50 -10.02
N THR A 171 38.64 -6.03 -10.11
CA THR A 171 38.29 -4.60 -9.94
C THR A 171 37.20 -4.44 -8.88
N VAL A 172 37.34 -3.41 -8.03
CA VAL A 172 36.23 -2.92 -7.20
C VAL A 172 35.42 -1.94 -8.04
N THR A 173 34.25 -2.35 -8.49
CA THR A 173 33.52 -1.63 -9.56
C THR A 173 32.94 -0.33 -9.06
N SER A 174 32.16 -0.34 -7.99
CA SER A 174 31.53 0.88 -7.42
C SER A 174 31.41 0.77 -5.90
N PRO A 175 32.55 0.87 -5.16
CA PRO A 175 32.51 0.82 -3.72
C PRO A 175 31.80 2.05 -3.17
N LEU A 176 30.94 1.84 -2.18
CA LEU A 176 30.19 2.93 -1.57
C LEU A 176 29.89 2.61 -0.11
N TYR A 177 29.85 3.68 0.67
CA TYR A 177 29.27 3.64 2.01
C TYR A 177 27.91 4.30 1.96
N PHE A 178 26.87 3.53 2.31
CA PHE A 178 25.50 4.00 2.35
C PHE A 178 25.02 4.11 3.79
N TRP A 179 24.34 5.21 4.12
CA TRP A 179 23.77 5.44 5.44
C TRP A 179 22.24 5.53 5.39
N ASP A 180 21.58 4.69 6.18
CA ASP A 180 20.12 4.59 6.30
C ASP A 180 19.73 4.87 7.75
N TYR A 181 19.36 6.12 8.05
CA TYR A 181 18.97 6.65 9.38
C TYR A 181 19.93 6.34 10.55
N ASP A 182 19.94 5.10 11.04
CA ASP A 182 20.66 4.60 12.21
C ASP A 182 21.67 3.50 11.91
N ARG A 183 21.77 3.05 10.64
CA ARG A 183 22.66 1.97 10.21
C ARG A 183 23.41 2.35 8.93
N GLY A 184 24.66 1.93 8.84
CA GLY A 184 25.49 2.10 7.65
C GLY A 184 25.93 0.78 7.06
N ILE A 185 26.19 0.77 5.75
CA ILE A 185 26.70 -0.39 5.02
C ILE A 185 27.80 0.03 4.04
N LEU A 186 28.96 -0.61 4.15
CA LEU A 186 30.05 -0.50 3.18
C LEU A 186 29.95 -1.65 2.18
N LEU A 187 29.90 -1.34 0.90
CA LEU A 187 29.82 -2.32 -0.17
C LEU A 187 31.13 -2.36 -0.94
N PHE A 188 31.60 -3.58 -1.20
CA PHE A 188 32.66 -3.89 -2.15
C PHE A 188 32.07 -4.77 -3.27
N PRO A 189 31.55 -4.17 -4.34
CA PRO A 189 31.16 -4.89 -5.53
C PRO A 189 32.43 -5.22 -6.34
N LEU A 190 32.61 -6.50 -6.63
CA LEU A 190 33.82 -7.09 -7.19
C LEU A 190 33.49 -7.72 -8.53
N LEU A 191 34.31 -7.43 -9.53
CA LEU A 191 34.24 -8.05 -10.85
C LEU A 191 35.64 -8.50 -11.24
N SER A 192 35.81 -9.80 -11.52
CA SER A 192 37.08 -10.34 -11.99
C SER A 192 37.05 -10.55 -13.50
N GLU A 193 38.01 -9.96 -14.21
CA GLU A 193 38.34 -10.36 -15.60
C GLU A 193 39.47 -11.39 -15.64
N ASP A 194 40.17 -11.61 -14.51
CA ASP A 194 41.23 -12.62 -14.40
C ASP A 194 40.60 -13.98 -14.04
N PRO A 195 40.74 -15.02 -14.91
CA PRO A 195 40.22 -16.36 -14.66
C PRO A 195 41.00 -17.15 -13.62
N ASP A 196 42.20 -16.70 -13.24
CA ASP A 196 42.98 -17.39 -12.20
C ASP A 196 42.41 -17.12 -10.80
N ILE A 197 41.65 -16.05 -10.62
CA ILE A 197 41.09 -15.67 -9.32
C ILE A 197 39.82 -16.46 -9.05
N THR A 198 39.80 -17.17 -7.92
CA THR A 198 38.67 -18.02 -7.51
C THR A 198 38.01 -17.57 -6.22
N ARG A 199 38.76 -16.86 -5.36
CA ARG A 199 38.27 -16.43 -4.05
C ARG A 199 38.83 -15.06 -3.68
N VAL A 200 37.99 -14.23 -3.08
CA VAL A 200 38.38 -12.93 -2.53
C VAL A 200 38.02 -12.87 -1.06
N THR A 201 38.92 -12.33 -0.24
CA THR A 201 38.65 -12.01 1.16
C THR A 201 38.90 -10.54 1.40
N ILE A 202 37.95 -9.86 2.03
CA ILE A 202 38.07 -8.46 2.46
C ILE A 202 37.84 -8.40 3.96
N THR A 203 38.67 -7.63 4.65
CA THR A 203 38.53 -7.29 6.05
C THR A 203 38.23 -5.80 6.15
N ALA A 204 37.07 -5.46 6.69
CA ALA A 204 36.66 -4.09 6.97
C ALA A 204 35.98 -4.05 8.34
N PHE A 205 36.15 -2.96 9.09
CA PHE A 205 35.59 -2.80 10.44
C PHE A 205 35.95 -3.94 11.41
N GLY A 206 37.13 -4.56 11.24
CA GLY A 206 37.56 -5.71 12.04
C GLY A 206 36.85 -7.04 11.72
N LEU A 207 35.97 -7.06 10.71
CA LEU A 207 35.28 -8.25 10.25
C LEU A 207 35.86 -8.70 8.91
N SER A 208 36.24 -9.97 8.80
CA SER A 208 36.68 -10.59 7.55
C SER A 208 35.52 -11.34 6.90
N LYS A 209 35.28 -11.09 5.61
CA LYS A 209 34.34 -11.86 4.78
C LYS A 209 35.04 -12.36 3.53
N SER A 210 34.69 -13.57 3.13
CA SER A 210 35.20 -14.21 1.92
C SER A 210 34.05 -14.56 0.99
N THR A 211 34.30 -14.50 -0.31
CA THR A 211 33.38 -14.97 -1.35
C THR A 211 34.18 -15.65 -2.43
N ASP A 212 33.60 -16.69 -3.02
CA ASP A 212 34.08 -17.22 -4.29
C ASP A 212 33.70 -16.22 -5.39
N ILE A 213 34.49 -16.16 -6.45
CA ILE A 213 34.27 -15.24 -7.58
C ILE A 213 34.45 -16.00 -8.89
N ASP A 214 33.46 -15.85 -9.77
CA ASP A 214 33.50 -16.36 -11.13
C ASP A 214 33.84 -15.22 -12.10
N THR A 215 34.60 -15.53 -13.14
CA THR A 215 35.04 -14.54 -14.13
C THR A 215 33.85 -13.90 -14.84
N GLY A 216 33.77 -12.57 -14.80
CA GLY A 216 32.68 -11.80 -15.40
C GLY A 216 31.37 -11.79 -14.61
N GLU A 217 31.31 -12.45 -13.45
CA GLU A 217 30.17 -12.39 -12.54
C GLU A 217 30.43 -11.41 -11.39
N LEU A 218 29.38 -10.71 -10.96
CA LEU A 218 29.47 -9.76 -9.87
C LEU A 218 29.37 -10.50 -8.53
N ALA A 219 30.39 -10.35 -7.70
CA ALA A 219 30.33 -10.69 -6.28
C ALA A 219 30.23 -9.40 -5.45
N VAL A 220 29.49 -9.42 -4.33
CA VAL A 220 29.38 -8.23 -3.46
C VAL A 220 29.65 -8.62 -2.02
N LEU A 221 30.72 -8.06 -1.45
CA LEU A 221 30.97 -8.16 -0.01
C LEU A 221 30.45 -6.91 0.68
N ALA A 222 29.55 -7.11 1.65
CA ALA A 222 28.88 -6.04 2.36
C ALA A 222 29.23 -6.05 3.85
N PHE A 223 29.54 -4.90 4.44
CA PHE A 223 29.93 -4.77 5.83
C PHE A 223 29.07 -3.71 6.51
N GLU A 224 28.24 -4.14 7.46
CA GLU A 224 27.40 -3.22 8.24
C GLU A 224 28.22 -2.61 9.38
N ASN A 225 28.12 -1.30 9.55
CA ASN A 225 28.74 -0.58 10.66
C ASN A 225 27.97 0.71 10.97
N GLY A 226 27.83 1.04 12.24
CA GLY A 226 27.27 2.31 12.73
C GLY A 226 28.29 3.46 12.78
N ASP A 227 29.52 3.25 12.33
CA ASP A 227 30.57 4.28 12.30
C ASP A 227 31.24 4.36 10.91
N ALA A 228 31.03 5.49 10.22
CA ALA A 228 31.56 5.72 8.88
C ALA A 228 33.08 5.96 8.84
N SER A 229 33.70 6.28 9.98
CA SER A 229 35.10 6.72 10.07
C SER A 229 36.13 5.63 9.69
N LEU A 230 35.75 4.36 9.78
CA LEU A 230 36.63 3.20 9.59
C LEU A 230 36.59 2.61 8.17
N SER A 231 35.89 3.24 7.23
CA SER A 231 35.66 2.67 5.89
C SER A 231 36.95 2.52 5.07
N GLN A 232 37.94 3.40 5.29
CA GLN A 232 39.18 3.46 4.49
C GLN A 232 40.26 2.46 4.92
N ASP A 233 40.10 1.80 6.08
CA ASP A 233 41.07 0.83 6.61
C ASP A 233 40.84 -0.60 6.09
N ALA A 234 40.00 -0.74 5.07
CA ALA A 234 39.72 -2.05 4.48
C ALA A 234 40.94 -2.61 3.75
N VAL A 235 41.27 -3.86 4.06
CA VAL A 235 42.34 -4.63 3.43
C VAL A 235 41.78 -5.92 2.85
N GLY A 236 42.41 -6.48 1.83
CA GLY A 236 41.87 -7.65 1.16
C GLY A 236 42.91 -8.40 0.34
N TYR A 237 42.58 -9.65 0.02
CA TYR A 237 43.45 -10.57 -0.68
C TYR A 237 42.61 -11.37 -1.69
N ALA A 238 43.09 -11.46 -2.92
CA ALA A 238 42.53 -12.30 -3.97
C ALA A 238 43.41 -13.53 -4.15
N TYR A 239 42.78 -14.70 -4.25
CA TYR A 239 43.45 -15.99 -4.25
C TYR A 239 43.17 -16.76 -5.54
N ASP A 240 44.17 -17.49 -6.00
CA ASP A 240 43.99 -18.49 -7.05
C ASP A 240 43.39 -19.80 -6.54
N GLN A 241 43.14 -20.74 -7.45
CA GLN A 241 42.60 -22.08 -7.14
C GLN A 241 43.49 -22.90 -6.17
N TYR A 242 44.76 -22.54 -6.02
CA TYR A 242 45.71 -23.19 -5.12
C TYR A 242 45.85 -22.46 -3.78
N GLY A 243 45.13 -21.34 -3.60
CA GLY A 243 45.18 -20.51 -2.41
C GLY A 243 46.37 -19.55 -2.35
N ALA A 244 47.10 -19.35 -3.45
CA ALA A 244 48.16 -18.35 -3.52
C ALA A 244 47.56 -16.96 -3.72
N ILE A 245 48.14 -15.96 -3.03
CA ILE A 245 47.71 -14.56 -3.16
C ILE A 245 48.19 -14.03 -4.52
N LYS A 246 47.26 -13.51 -5.31
CA LYS A 246 47.50 -12.91 -6.63
C LYS A 246 47.41 -11.40 -6.61
N TYR A 247 46.50 -10.86 -5.80
CA TYR A 247 46.30 -9.42 -5.64
C TYR A 247 46.07 -9.05 -4.18
N GLU A 248 46.55 -7.87 -3.80
CA GLU A 248 46.27 -7.26 -2.51
C GLU A 248 45.44 -5.99 -2.68
N LEU A 249 44.38 -5.86 -1.87
CA LEU A 249 43.53 -4.68 -1.86
C LEU A 249 44.12 -3.63 -0.93
N SER A 250 44.35 -2.43 -1.47
CA SER A 250 44.78 -1.28 -0.70
C SER A 250 43.97 -0.03 -1.09
N TYR A 251 43.98 0.99 -0.23
CA TYR A 251 43.35 2.28 -0.53
C TYR A 251 44.39 3.26 -1.07
N ASP A 252 44.32 3.56 -2.36
CA ASP A 252 45.13 4.59 -3.00
C ASP A 252 44.59 5.97 -2.59
N LYS A 253 45.27 6.61 -1.64
CA LYS A 253 44.93 7.94 -1.14
C LYS A 253 45.08 9.06 -2.18
N SER A 254 45.91 8.86 -3.20
CA SER A 254 46.13 9.86 -4.26
C SER A 254 44.97 9.89 -5.24
N MET A 255 44.40 8.72 -5.54
CA MET A 255 43.25 8.56 -6.42
C MET A 255 41.92 8.51 -5.67
N GLY A 256 41.94 8.37 -4.34
CA GLY A 256 40.75 8.26 -3.49
C GLY A 256 39.94 6.99 -3.75
N ARG A 257 40.62 5.87 -4.00
CA ARG A 257 39.98 4.62 -4.45
C ARG A 257 40.65 3.37 -3.90
N TRP A 258 39.91 2.27 -3.81
CA TRP A 258 40.50 0.96 -3.58
C TRP A 258 41.06 0.37 -4.88
N VAL A 259 42.25 -0.22 -4.81
CA VAL A 259 42.96 -0.81 -5.95
C VAL A 259 43.46 -2.19 -5.55
N TRP A 260 43.41 -3.12 -6.50
CA TRP A 260 44.04 -4.43 -6.42
C TRP A 260 45.42 -4.36 -7.08
N GLU A 261 46.48 -4.51 -6.28
CA GLU A 261 47.89 -4.49 -6.71
C GLU A 261 48.49 -5.89 -6.80
#